data_AF-A0A1B1B6M8-F1
#
_entry.id   AF-A0A1B1B6M8-F1
#
_cell.length_a   1.000
_cell.length_b   1.000
_cell.length_c   1.000
_cell.angle_alpha   90.00
_cell.angle_beta   90.00
_cell.angle_gamma   90.00
#
_symmetry.space_group_name_H-M   'P 1'
#
loop_
_entity.id
_entity.type
_entity.pdbx_description
1 polymer ?
#
loop_
_entity_poly.entity_id
_entity_poly.type
_entity_poly.pdbx_seq_one_letter_code
_entity_poly.pdbx_strand_id
1 'polypeptide(L)'
;MDEAVSLVSYHLRKLAEHGLVEEAEPRSADGRERWWQPSSDGVSIRDEDFQDAPEKAAAHLAASRMFLEQRAEMYLGYLGERSDWGPEWSEAAHDSESLLRLTADELAELKKDLHDLLKRYDEQGRAREAAGEKEGREHVALHVYGFPFRV
;
A
#
# COMPACT_ATOMS: atom_id res chain seq x y z
N MET A 1 -18.18 8.44 -11.21
CA MET A 1 -19.23 9.28 -10.59
C MET A 1 -18.59 10.60 -10.27
N ASP A 2 -19.15 11.70 -10.75
CA ASP A 2 -18.66 13.06 -10.50
C ASP A 2 -19.11 13.47 -9.10
N GLU A 3 -18.22 13.33 -8.13
CA GLU A 3 -18.48 13.64 -6.73
C GLU A 3 -18.26 15.14 -6.52
N ALA A 4 -19.24 15.84 -5.93
CA ALA A 4 -19.15 17.28 -5.75
C ALA A 4 -17.86 17.67 -5.01
N VAL A 5 -17.12 18.67 -5.51
CA VAL A 5 -15.81 19.14 -4.99
C VAL A 5 -15.80 19.38 -3.46
N SER A 6 -16.96 19.73 -2.89
CA SER A 6 -17.16 19.90 -1.44
C SER A 6 -17.07 18.59 -0.64
N LEU A 7 -17.48 17.46 -1.22
CA LEU A 7 -17.44 16.13 -0.62
C LEU A 7 -16.03 15.53 -0.70
N VAL A 8 -15.32 15.72 -1.82
CA VAL A 8 -13.90 15.35 -1.96
C VAL A 8 -13.02 16.08 -0.94
N SER A 9 -13.24 17.40 -0.76
CA SER A 9 -12.51 18.22 0.23
C SER A 9 -12.83 17.83 1.69
N TYR A 10 -14.00 17.25 1.94
CA TYR A 10 -14.36 16.70 3.25
C TYR A 10 -13.64 15.37 3.49
N HIS A 11 -13.63 14.45 2.51
CA HIS A 11 -12.94 13.17 2.63
C HIS A 11 -11.43 13.32 2.78
N LEU A 12 -10.78 14.23 2.04
CA LEU A 12 -9.33 14.47 2.17
C LEU A 12 -8.94 14.98 3.57
N ARG A 13 -9.75 15.87 4.16
CA ARG A 13 -9.53 16.29 5.56
C ARG A 13 -9.74 15.14 6.54
N LYS A 14 -10.76 14.31 6.34
CA LYS A 14 -10.98 13.13 7.18
C LYS A 14 -9.82 12.13 7.07
N LEU A 15 -9.28 11.91 5.87
CA LEU A 15 -8.10 11.08 5.65
C LEU A 15 -6.87 11.68 6.35
N ALA A 16 -6.72 13.01 6.34
CA ALA A 16 -5.63 13.68 7.03
C ALA A 16 -5.73 13.63 8.55
N GLU A 17 -6.94 13.79 9.11
CA GLU A 17 -7.21 13.60 10.53
C GLU A 17 -6.83 12.20 11.01
N HIS A 18 -6.91 11.20 10.13
CA HIS A 18 -6.53 9.82 10.40
C HIS A 18 -5.11 9.48 9.93
N GLY A 19 -4.30 10.47 9.54
CA GLY A 19 -2.90 10.28 9.19
C GLY A 19 -2.70 9.39 7.97
N LEU A 20 -3.63 9.39 7.01
CA LEU A 20 -3.50 8.65 5.75
C LEU A 20 -2.93 9.54 4.64
N VAL A 21 -3.23 10.84 4.69
CA VAL A 21 -2.68 11.85 3.78
C VAL A 21 -2.19 13.06 4.57
N GLU A 22 -1.23 13.79 4.04
CA GLU A 22 -0.73 15.05 4.60
C GLU A 22 -0.78 16.16 3.55
N GLU A 23 -0.69 17.41 4.00
CA GLU A 23 -0.64 18.56 3.10
C GLU A 23 0.71 18.58 2.39
N ALA A 24 0.69 18.45 1.07
CA ALA A 24 1.87 18.47 0.23
C ALA A 24 2.37 19.91 0.03
N GLU A 25 3.63 20.04 -0.38
CA GLU A 25 4.18 21.33 -0.80
C GLU A 25 3.30 21.97 -1.90
N PRO A 26 2.95 23.28 -1.78
CA PRO A 26 2.10 23.94 -2.75
C PRO A 26 2.66 23.83 -4.17
N ARG A 27 1.84 23.35 -5.11
CA ARG A 27 2.21 23.29 -6.53
C ARG A 27 1.76 24.50 -7.35
N SER A 28 1.05 25.42 -6.70
CA SER A 28 0.49 26.63 -7.28
C SER A 28 0.66 27.80 -6.32
N ALA A 29 0.65 29.03 -6.86
CA ALA A 29 0.66 30.26 -6.08
C ALA A 29 -0.73 30.68 -5.56
N ASP A 30 -1.81 29.97 -5.95
CA ASP A 30 -3.17 30.22 -5.42
C ASP A 30 -3.30 29.61 -4.01
N GLY A 31 -3.29 30.46 -2.98
CA GLY A 31 -3.42 30.04 -1.57
C GLY A 31 -4.78 29.46 -1.19
N ARG A 32 -5.73 29.35 -2.13
CA ARG A 32 -7.00 28.62 -1.93
C ARG A 32 -6.89 27.14 -2.29
N GLU A 33 -5.83 26.74 -2.99
CA GLU A 33 -5.59 25.33 -3.31
C GLU A 33 -4.87 24.63 -2.15
N ARG A 34 -5.37 23.45 -1.79
CA ARG A 34 -4.70 22.55 -0.85
C ARG A 34 -4.32 21.29 -1.59
N TRP A 35 -3.03 21.02 -1.61
CA TRP A 35 -2.46 19.85 -2.26
C TRP A 35 -2.25 18.78 -1.18
N TRP A 36 -2.63 17.55 -1.47
CA TRP A 36 -2.51 16.43 -0.54
C TRP A 36 -1.59 15.38 -1.13
N GLN A 37 -0.76 14.76 -0.29
CA GLN A 37 0.04 13.58 -0.64
C GLN A 37 -0.22 12.47 0.38
N PRO A 38 -0.05 11.20 0.01
CA PRO A 38 -0.02 10.12 1.00
C PRO A 38 1.00 10.44 2.10
N SER A 39 0.61 10.25 3.36
CA SER A 39 1.51 10.44 4.52
C SER A 39 2.61 9.36 4.60
N SER A 40 2.45 8.30 3.81
CA SER A 40 3.41 7.24 3.58
C SER A 40 3.27 6.74 2.15
N ASP A 41 4.37 6.27 1.55
CA ASP A 41 4.39 5.73 0.18
C ASP A 41 3.58 4.43 0.00
N GLY A 42 2.93 3.96 1.06
CA GLY A 42 1.88 2.95 1.02
C GLY A 42 0.94 3.09 2.21
N VAL A 43 -0.34 2.77 2.01
CA VAL A 43 -1.34 2.70 3.10
C VAL A 43 -1.19 1.36 3.82
N SER A 44 -0.66 1.37 5.04
CA SER A 44 -0.61 0.21 5.92
C SER A 44 -1.68 0.39 7.00
N ILE A 45 -2.74 -0.41 6.93
CA ILE A 45 -3.76 -0.47 7.98
C ILE A 45 -3.35 -1.59 8.93
N ARG A 46 -3.02 -1.27 10.18
CA ARG A 46 -2.61 -2.26 11.18
C ARG A 46 -3.78 -2.53 12.11
N ASP A 47 -3.98 -3.79 12.48
CA ASP A 47 -4.99 -4.18 13.47
C ASP A 47 -4.80 -3.43 14.81
N GLU A 48 -3.53 -3.12 15.13
CA GLU A 48 -3.09 -2.35 16.30
C GLU A 48 -3.73 -0.95 16.36
N ASP A 49 -3.98 -0.31 15.21
CA ASP A 49 -4.54 1.05 15.12
C ASP A 49 -6.03 1.10 15.53
N PHE A 50 -6.67 -0.07 15.71
CA PHE A 50 -8.10 -0.20 15.95
C PHE A 50 -8.47 -1.01 17.20
N GLN A 51 -7.49 -1.50 17.99
CA GLN A 51 -7.76 -2.33 19.16
C GLN A 51 -8.57 -1.61 20.26
N ASP A 52 -8.43 -0.29 20.37
CA ASP A 52 -9.14 0.52 21.37
C ASP A 52 -10.54 0.99 20.91
N ALA A 53 -10.98 0.58 19.72
CA ALA A 53 -12.26 1.01 19.14
C ALA A 53 -13.02 -0.18 18.49
N PRO A 54 -13.60 -1.08 19.31
CA PRO A 54 -14.29 -2.28 18.83
C PRO A 54 -15.45 -2.00 17.87
N GLU A 55 -16.09 -0.82 17.96
CA GLU A 55 -17.09 -0.35 17.00
C GLU A 55 -16.53 -0.12 15.58
N LYS A 56 -15.21 0.04 15.45
CA LYS A 56 -14.51 0.25 14.16
C LYS A 56 -14.00 -1.05 13.54
N ALA A 57 -14.05 -2.17 14.25
CA ALA A 57 -13.58 -3.47 13.73
C ALA A 57 -14.30 -3.90 12.44
N ALA A 58 -15.61 -3.62 12.34
CA ALA A 58 -16.37 -3.90 11.12
C ALA A 58 -15.95 -3.01 9.94
N ALA A 59 -15.65 -1.74 10.20
CA ALA A 59 -15.15 -0.81 9.19
C ALA A 59 -13.74 -1.18 8.73
N HIS A 60 -12.88 -1.62 9.65
CA HIS A 60 -11.54 -2.14 9.35
C HIS A 60 -11.59 -3.36 8.44
N LEU A 61 -12.43 -4.34 8.77
CA LEU A 61 -12.63 -5.53 7.94
C LEU A 61 -13.17 -5.17 6.55
N ALA A 62 -14.10 -4.23 6.46
CA ALA A 62 -14.64 -3.75 5.18
C ALA A 62 -13.57 -3.07 4.33
N ALA A 63 -12.75 -2.19 4.93
CA ALA A 63 -11.64 -1.54 4.25
C ALA A 63 -10.60 -2.57 3.77
N SER A 64 -10.22 -3.52 4.63
CA SER A 64 -9.27 -4.60 4.30
C SER A 64 -9.73 -5.43 3.10
N ARG A 65 -11.04 -5.74 3.01
CA ARG A 65 -11.64 -6.42 1.85
C ARG A 65 -11.59 -5.58 0.58
N MET A 66 -11.96 -4.31 0.67
CA MET A 66 -11.89 -3.39 -0.46
C MET A 66 -10.46 -3.27 -1.01
N PHE A 67 -9.46 -3.15 -0.12
CA PHE A 67 -8.06 -3.14 -0.55
C PHE A 67 -7.64 -4.47 -1.17
N LEU A 68 -8.09 -5.61 -0.65
CA LEU A 68 -7.83 -6.91 -1.26
C LEU A 68 -8.40 -7.00 -2.68
N GLU A 69 -9.64 -6.58 -2.88
CA GLU A 69 -10.30 -6.56 -4.19
C GLU A 69 -9.54 -5.68 -5.19
N GLN A 70 -9.21 -4.45 -4.80
CA GLN A 70 -8.41 -3.54 -5.62
C GLN A 70 -7.04 -4.14 -5.99
N ARG A 71 -6.37 -4.80 -5.03
CA ARG A 71 -5.07 -5.46 -5.28
C ARG A 71 -5.21 -6.64 -6.24
N ALA A 72 -6.27 -7.44 -6.10
CA ALA A 72 -6.57 -8.52 -7.03
C ALA A 72 -6.83 -7.99 -8.45
N GLU A 73 -7.57 -6.90 -8.59
CA GLU A 73 -7.80 -6.25 -9.89
C GLU A 73 -6.49 -5.76 -10.54
N MET A 74 -5.62 -5.08 -9.78
CA MET A 74 -4.32 -4.63 -10.29
C MET A 74 -3.46 -5.82 -10.75
N TYR A 75 -3.42 -6.90 -9.98
CA TYR A 75 -2.66 -8.09 -10.34
C TYR A 75 -3.23 -8.80 -11.58
N LEU A 76 -4.56 -8.90 -11.70
CA LEU A 76 -5.22 -9.41 -12.90
C LEU A 76 -4.92 -8.54 -14.13
N GLY A 77 -4.85 -7.22 -13.97
CA GLY A 77 -4.40 -6.29 -15.01
C GLY A 77 -2.97 -6.60 -15.48
N TYR A 78 -2.02 -6.70 -14.54
CA TYR A 78 -0.65 -7.11 -14.84
C TYR A 78 -0.59 -8.46 -15.57
N LEU A 79 -1.33 -9.47 -15.13
CA LEU A 79 -1.36 -10.77 -15.80
C LEU A 79 -1.87 -10.67 -17.25
N GLY A 80 -2.79 -9.75 -17.53
CA GLY A 80 -3.29 -9.47 -18.87
C GLY A 80 -2.27 -8.78 -19.78
N GLU A 81 -1.38 -7.97 -19.20
CA GLU A 81 -0.38 -7.17 -19.92
C GLU A 81 1.03 -7.78 -19.86
N ARG A 82 1.21 -8.92 -19.18
CA ARG A 82 2.52 -9.48 -18.83
C ARG A 82 3.50 -9.60 -20.01
N SER A 83 3.01 -9.94 -21.20
CA SER A 83 3.84 -10.05 -22.42
C SER A 83 4.44 -8.72 -22.88
N ASP A 84 3.82 -7.60 -22.49
CA ASP A 84 4.12 -6.27 -23.00
C ASP A 84 5.21 -5.58 -22.17
N TRP A 85 5.50 -6.11 -20.97
CA TRP A 85 6.54 -5.62 -20.05
C TRP A 85 7.96 -6.05 -20.43
N GLY A 86 8.11 -6.95 -21.41
CA GLY A 86 9.41 -7.42 -21.89
C GLY A 86 10.11 -8.42 -20.94
N PRO A 87 11.26 -8.98 -21.36
CA PRO A 87 11.89 -10.11 -20.67
C PRO A 87 12.50 -9.73 -19.31
N GLU A 88 13.08 -8.53 -19.16
CA GLU A 88 13.71 -8.08 -17.91
C GLU A 88 12.71 -8.00 -16.75
N TRP A 89 11.55 -7.38 -16.98
CA TRP A 89 10.48 -7.28 -15.98
C TRP A 89 9.74 -8.60 -15.78
N SER A 90 9.55 -9.38 -16.84
CA SER A 90 8.91 -10.69 -16.74
C SER A 90 9.73 -11.70 -15.92
N GLU A 91 11.06 -11.60 -15.96
CA GLU A 91 11.99 -12.43 -15.17
C GLU A 91 12.12 -11.92 -13.72
N ALA A 92 12.11 -10.59 -13.52
CA ALA A 92 12.17 -9.98 -12.19
C ALA A 92 10.85 -10.12 -11.40
N ALA A 93 9.71 -10.10 -12.10
CA ALA A 93 8.41 -10.26 -11.48
C ALA A 93 8.25 -11.66 -10.88
N HIS A 94 7.93 -11.72 -9.59
CA HIS A 94 7.89 -12.94 -8.82
C HIS A 94 6.52 -13.13 -8.18
N ASP A 95 5.88 -14.25 -8.47
CA ASP A 95 4.77 -14.81 -7.72
C ASP A 95 5.28 -16.00 -6.89
N SER A 96 5.15 -15.93 -5.57
CA SER A 96 5.38 -17.10 -4.72
C SER A 96 4.26 -17.32 -3.74
N GLU A 97 3.90 -18.60 -3.62
CA GLU A 97 3.06 -19.12 -2.56
C GLU A 97 3.93 -19.98 -1.65
N SER A 98 3.92 -19.69 -0.34
CA SER A 98 4.69 -20.43 0.66
C SER A 98 3.74 -20.99 1.71
N LEU A 99 3.62 -22.32 1.77
CA LEU A 99 2.82 -23.03 2.77
C LEU A 99 3.69 -23.38 3.98
N LEU A 100 3.74 -22.47 4.95
CA LEU A 100 4.60 -22.59 6.13
C LEU A 100 3.84 -23.21 7.32
N ARG A 101 4.53 -24.03 8.12
CA ARG A 101 4.02 -24.53 9.40
C ARG A 101 4.62 -23.71 10.52
N LEU A 102 3.85 -22.72 10.98
CA LEU A 102 4.27 -21.76 12.00
C LEU A 102 3.29 -21.76 13.17
N THR A 103 3.81 -21.51 14.36
CA THR A 103 3.04 -21.02 15.50
C THR A 103 2.64 -19.56 15.28
N ALA A 104 1.76 -19.04 16.14
CA ALA A 104 1.35 -17.62 16.07
C ALA A 104 2.53 -16.66 16.28
N ASP A 105 3.45 -17.00 17.20
CA ASP A 105 4.63 -16.18 17.49
C ASP A 105 5.61 -16.17 16.30
N GLU A 106 5.86 -17.33 15.69
CA GLU A 106 6.69 -17.45 14.48
C GLU A 106 6.07 -16.73 13.27
N LEU A 107 4.73 -16.72 13.14
CA LEU A 107 4.05 -15.93 12.11
C LEU A 107 4.18 -14.42 12.36
N ALA A 108 4.15 -13.98 13.62
CA ALA A 108 4.38 -12.59 13.98
C ALA A 108 5.84 -12.16 13.73
N GLU A 109 6.82 -13.05 13.96
CA GLU A 109 8.22 -12.85 13.61
C GLU A 109 8.40 -12.71 12.09
N LEU A 110 7.82 -13.63 11.30
CA LEU A 110 7.83 -13.55 9.84
C LEU A 110 7.21 -12.25 9.33
N LYS A 111 6.08 -11.80 9.92
CA LYS A 111 5.45 -10.50 9.61
C LYS A 111 6.45 -9.36 9.79
N LYS A 112 7.18 -9.35 10.91
CA LYS A 112 8.17 -8.32 11.23
C LYS A 112 9.34 -8.37 10.25
N ASP A 113 9.87 -9.54 9.96
CA ASP A 113 11.02 -9.70 9.06
C ASP A 113 10.69 -9.27 7.63
N LEU A 114 9.51 -9.62 7.13
CA LEU A 114 9.03 -9.14 5.84
C LEU A 114 8.87 -7.61 5.83
N HIS A 115 8.31 -7.02 6.90
CA HIS A 115 8.20 -5.57 7.00
C HIS A 115 9.58 -4.89 6.97
N ASP A 116 10.54 -5.38 7.76
CA ASP A 116 11.89 -4.84 7.83
C ASP A 116 12.64 -4.99 6.50
N LEU A 117 12.42 -6.10 5.79
CA LEU A 117 12.96 -6.33 4.45
C LEU A 117 12.42 -5.30 3.45
N LEU A 118 11.10 -5.13 3.37
CA LEU A 118 10.47 -4.21 2.43
C LEU A 118 10.85 -2.76 2.71
N LYS A 119 10.83 -2.36 3.99
CA LYS A 119 11.27 -1.03 4.44
C LYS A 119 12.69 -0.73 3.97
N ARG A 120 13.60 -1.70 4.03
CA ARG A 120 14.99 -1.54 3.58
C ARG A 120 15.08 -1.27 2.08
N TYR A 121 14.35 -2.02 1.24
CA TYR A 121 14.36 -1.83 -0.21
C TYR A 121 13.74 -0.49 -0.62
N ASP A 122 12.68 -0.10 0.07
CA ASP A 122 11.98 1.17 -0.11
C ASP A 122 12.88 2.38 0.26
N GLU A 123 13.54 2.34 1.42
CA GLU A 123 14.54 3.34 1.82
C GLU A 123 15.70 3.45 0.83
N GLN A 124 16.22 2.31 0.34
CA GLN A 124 17.26 2.30 -0.69
C GLN A 124 16.79 2.87 -2.03
N GLY A 125 15.54 2.56 -2.43
CA GLY A 125 14.92 3.10 -3.62
C GLY A 125 14.83 4.63 -3.57
N ARG A 126 14.24 5.16 -2.50
CA ARG A 126 14.14 6.61 -2.26
C ARG A 126 15.50 7.30 -2.22
N ALA A 127 16.48 6.70 -1.54
CA ALA A 127 17.83 7.27 -1.46
C ALA A 127 18.49 7.38 -2.85
N ARG A 128 18.33 6.36 -3.71
CA ARG A 128 18.87 6.37 -5.07
C ARG A 128 18.11 7.33 -6.00
N GLU A 129 16.80 7.44 -5.86
CA GLU A 129 16.02 8.46 -6.58
C GLU A 129 16.43 9.88 -6.21
N ALA A 130 16.68 10.15 -4.92
CA ALA A 130 17.19 11.43 -4.44
C ALA A 130 18.61 11.73 -4.99
N ALA A 131 19.40 10.68 -5.26
CA ALA A 131 20.70 10.78 -5.92
C ALA A 131 20.62 10.92 -7.46
N GLY A 132 19.41 10.89 -8.05
CA GLY A 132 19.19 11.04 -9.49
C GLY A 132 19.21 9.74 -10.29
N GLU A 133 19.34 8.58 -9.65
CA GLU A 133 19.36 7.26 -10.30
C GLU A 133 17.93 6.77 -10.61
N LYS A 134 17.26 7.42 -11.56
CA LYS A 134 15.84 7.17 -11.89
C LYS A 134 15.61 6.24 -13.08
N GLU A 135 16.66 5.95 -13.85
CA GLU A 135 16.56 5.11 -15.05
C GLU A 135 16.21 3.66 -14.69
N GLY A 136 15.21 3.08 -15.37
CA GLY A 136 14.78 1.70 -15.17
C GLY A 136 14.03 1.41 -13.86
N ARG A 137 13.59 2.43 -13.12
CA ARG A 137 12.78 2.26 -11.90
C ARG A 137 11.29 2.28 -12.22
N GLU A 138 10.56 1.33 -11.63
CA GLU A 138 9.10 1.25 -11.75
C GLU A 138 8.46 1.09 -10.37
N HIS A 139 7.17 1.42 -10.28
CA HIS A 139 6.37 1.15 -9.09
C HIS A 139 6.05 -0.35 -9.01
N VAL A 140 6.63 -1.04 -8.03
CA VAL A 140 6.40 -2.47 -7.80
C VAL A 140 5.38 -2.66 -6.67
N ALA A 141 4.21 -3.20 -7.01
CA ALA A 141 3.24 -3.65 -6.02
C ALA A 141 3.58 -5.09 -5.58
N LEU A 142 3.97 -5.27 -4.32
CA LEU A 142 4.17 -6.60 -3.73
C LEU A 142 2.98 -6.97 -2.84
N HIS A 143 2.40 -8.14 -3.07
CA HIS A 143 1.31 -8.67 -2.27
C HIS A 143 1.70 -10.02 -1.67
N VAL A 144 1.74 -10.11 -0.33
CA VAL A 144 2.02 -11.34 0.40
C VAL A 144 0.82 -11.63 1.30
N TYR A 145 0.22 -12.81 1.14
CA TYR A 145 -0.93 -13.25 1.93
C TYR A 145 -0.53 -14.43 2.81
N GLY A 146 -0.67 -14.29 4.12
CA GLY A 146 -0.56 -15.37 5.08
C GLY A 146 -1.74 -15.32 6.02
N PHE A 147 -2.50 -16.40 6.13
CA PHE A 147 -3.67 -16.46 7.02
C PHE A 147 -3.83 -17.85 7.63
N PRO A 148 -4.23 -17.94 8.92
CA PRO A 148 -4.56 -19.21 9.53
C PRO A 148 -5.90 -19.71 8.97
N PHE A 149 -5.99 -21.01 8.70
CA PHE A 149 -7.25 -21.69 8.42
C PHE A 149 -7.38 -22.95 9.28
N ARG A 150 -8.61 -23.40 9.52
CA ARG A 150 -8.91 -24.66 10.22
C ARG A 150 -9.57 -25.62 9.23
N VAL A 151 -9.27 -26.91 9.37
CA VAL A 151 -9.93 -28.02 8.67
C VAL A 151 -11.06 -28.55 9.53
#